data_AF-A0A2T4WEJ5-F1
#
_entry.id   AF-A0A2T4WEJ5-F1
#
_cell.length_a   1.000
_cell.length_b   1.000
_cell.length_c   1.000
_cell.angle_alpha   90.00
_cell.angle_beta   90.00
_cell.angle_gamma   90.00
#
_symmetry.space_group_name_H-M   'P 1'
#
loop_
_entity.id
_entity.type
_entity.pdbx_description
1 polymer ?
#
loop_
_entity_poly.entity_id
_entity_poly.type
_entity_poly.pdbx_seq_one_letter_code
_entity_poly.pdbx_strand_id
1 'polypeptide(L)'
;SVLADAIAKGYHTDTALTLEAMRATAEMDVFGLGEYQESGFLSIEDESESVSKTLEYAYDDACIAWTAERLGNLGMMNSYKQRASAYRSLIDPESGFVRPRTNGDFLSPYAPQEVNNHFTEANAYQYSFSPVHDIEGWMEVLTNFRAARESWNSLPRKKQAMIVKSRHDVLEDLLDELFTAPSETTGRAQADITGLIGQYAHGNEPSHHIAYLYNATNNPGKTSYWVNEILNSQYQNAPDGLSGNEDCGQMSAWYVMASMGLYPLVPGQPHYQLSTPKWDAIHLELDSGKSLDIAAKGTGPYLSSYNLGEEVLAHKQKRYVTHQKLLEGGTWDVERGTDEGLWKITQRYTTSLNNPTPPAPIIRVNRTFSGETPVEIIPTGSYDLWRYDRYENVKWKKDRKGRERMGTAFDNGFVTAITPHFGYGNHIAKAVFTKRDDNYSARWIQGTPTAQYTAGGAGAAVDGIEGDTDWRKGHWIGIQGEDAVLEISLEKPKSVHSISVGVLKDIRAWIALPNNVAVEVRYQDEEEWTALGSVNFEYRALFEEEPVRLSLPYETNSSIPVSKIRIHFENAGELMFWHPGAGYPSYFFVDEVTLE
;
A
#
# COMPACT_ATOMS: atom_id res chain seq x y z
N SER A 1 6.94 -9.98 -14.16
CA SER A 1 6.70 -11.41 -13.86
C SER A 1 6.68 -12.39 -15.06
N VAL A 2 5.82 -12.23 -16.08
CA VAL A 2 5.58 -13.22 -17.16
C VAL A 2 6.85 -13.75 -17.85
N LEU A 3 7.76 -12.87 -18.26
CA LEU A 3 9.03 -13.27 -18.90
C LEU A 3 9.88 -14.15 -17.97
N ALA A 4 9.95 -13.80 -16.69
CA ALA A 4 10.72 -14.56 -15.71
C ALA A 4 10.16 -15.97 -15.53
N ASP A 5 8.84 -16.12 -15.53
CA ASP A 5 8.16 -17.42 -15.41
C ASP A 5 8.41 -18.31 -16.63
N ALA A 6 8.30 -17.76 -17.84
CA ALA A 6 8.61 -18.47 -19.07
C ALA A 6 10.08 -18.96 -19.08
N ILE A 7 11.03 -18.09 -18.75
CA ILE A 7 12.45 -18.46 -18.68
C ILE A 7 12.70 -19.52 -17.60
N ALA A 8 12.06 -19.39 -16.43
CA ALA A 8 12.16 -20.39 -15.36
C ALA A 8 11.63 -21.77 -15.76
N LYS A 9 10.69 -21.81 -16.71
CA LYS A 9 10.11 -23.04 -17.29
C LYS A 9 10.88 -23.55 -18.51
N GLY A 10 11.96 -22.87 -18.91
CA GLY A 10 12.85 -23.31 -20.00
C GLY A 10 12.53 -22.72 -21.38
N TYR A 11 11.62 -21.74 -21.47
CA TYR A 11 11.39 -21.04 -22.73
C TYR A 11 12.59 -20.16 -23.09
N HIS A 12 13.02 -20.23 -24.35
CA HIS A 12 14.17 -19.49 -24.84
C HIS A 12 13.81 -18.05 -25.24
N THR A 13 14.68 -17.12 -24.87
CA THR A 13 14.59 -15.70 -25.24
C THR A 13 15.97 -15.18 -25.61
N ASP A 14 16.04 -14.01 -26.24
CA ASP A 14 17.31 -13.29 -26.37
C ASP A 14 17.72 -12.75 -25.01
N THR A 15 18.81 -13.27 -24.45
CA THR A 15 19.30 -12.92 -23.11
C THR A 15 19.54 -11.42 -22.94
N ALA A 16 20.20 -10.78 -23.90
CA ALA A 16 20.60 -9.39 -23.79
C ALA A 16 19.40 -8.46 -23.88
N LEU A 17 18.53 -8.70 -24.88
CA LEU A 17 17.30 -7.93 -25.05
C LEU A 17 16.33 -8.12 -23.90
N THR A 18 16.23 -9.34 -23.34
CA THR A 18 15.32 -9.60 -22.22
C THR A 18 15.74 -8.84 -20.98
N LEU A 19 17.02 -8.94 -20.59
CA LEU A 19 17.53 -8.25 -19.41
C LEU A 19 17.45 -6.72 -19.58
N GLU A 20 17.71 -6.21 -20.78
CA GLU A 20 17.59 -4.78 -21.04
C GLU A 20 16.14 -4.29 -21.01
N ALA A 21 15.19 -5.03 -21.58
CA ALA A 21 13.77 -4.67 -21.53
C ALA A 21 13.23 -4.67 -20.10
N MET A 22 13.58 -5.68 -19.31
CA MET A 22 13.23 -5.75 -17.89
C MET A 22 13.81 -4.56 -17.10
N ARG A 23 15.10 -4.28 -17.29
CA ARG A 23 15.78 -3.14 -16.65
C ARG A 23 15.15 -1.81 -17.03
N ALA A 24 15.00 -1.57 -18.33
CA ALA A 24 14.48 -0.31 -18.85
C ALA A 24 13.06 -0.02 -18.32
N THR A 25 12.22 -1.05 -18.20
CA THR A 25 10.87 -0.93 -17.63
C THR A 25 10.90 -0.61 -16.14
N ALA A 26 11.75 -1.29 -15.38
CA ALA A 26 11.85 -1.12 -13.93
C ALA A 26 12.66 0.12 -13.49
N GLU A 27 13.19 0.89 -14.45
CA GLU A 27 14.00 2.10 -14.24
C GLU A 27 13.46 3.33 -14.98
N MET A 28 12.21 3.29 -15.47
CA MET A 28 11.56 4.45 -16.10
C MET A 28 11.28 5.57 -15.08
N ASP A 29 11.18 6.81 -15.57
CA ASP A 29 10.81 7.98 -14.77
C ASP A 29 9.27 8.20 -14.78
N VAL A 30 8.55 7.20 -14.26
CA VAL A 30 7.08 7.19 -14.16
C VAL A 30 6.65 6.47 -12.88
N PHE A 31 5.45 6.75 -12.39
CA PHE A 31 4.80 6.01 -11.31
C PHE A 31 5.64 5.86 -10.03
N GLY A 32 6.37 6.91 -9.65
CA GLY A 32 7.24 6.97 -8.46
C GLY A 32 8.48 6.08 -8.53
N LEU A 33 8.84 5.48 -9.67
CA LEU A 33 9.98 4.55 -9.76
C LEU A 33 11.33 5.20 -9.37
N GLY A 34 11.49 6.52 -9.57
CA GLY A 34 12.67 7.26 -9.13
C GLY A 34 12.78 7.29 -7.61
N GLU A 35 11.72 7.72 -6.92
CA GLU A 35 11.62 7.75 -5.46
C GLU A 35 11.73 6.36 -4.85
N TYR A 36 11.10 5.35 -5.47
CA TYR A 36 11.20 3.95 -5.06
C TYR A 36 12.67 3.45 -5.11
N GLN A 37 13.43 3.80 -6.15
CA GLN A 37 14.84 3.44 -6.25
C GLN A 37 15.72 4.16 -5.21
N GLU A 38 15.42 5.44 -4.93
CA GLU A 38 16.19 6.23 -3.97
C GLU A 38 15.92 5.80 -2.52
N SER A 39 14.64 5.67 -2.15
CA SER A 39 14.16 5.47 -0.78
C SER A 39 13.89 4.01 -0.42
N GLY A 40 13.87 3.12 -1.41
CA GLY A 40 13.64 1.68 -1.23
C GLY A 40 12.20 1.30 -0.90
N PHE A 41 11.27 2.25 -0.98
CA PHE A 41 9.82 2.10 -0.89
C PHE A 41 9.19 3.46 -1.21
N LEU A 42 7.87 3.49 -1.47
CA LEU A 42 7.11 4.72 -1.65
C LEU A 42 6.39 5.12 -0.36
N SER A 43 6.48 6.40 -0.01
CA SER A 43 5.59 7.07 0.94
C SER A 43 4.40 7.68 0.20
N ILE A 44 3.37 8.08 0.93
CA ILE A 44 2.17 8.73 0.39
C ILE A 44 2.51 9.99 -0.42
N GLU A 45 3.54 10.72 0.00
CA GLU A 45 3.98 11.96 -0.64
C GLU A 45 4.68 11.71 -2.00
N ASP A 46 5.22 10.50 -2.21
CA ASP A 46 5.97 10.18 -3.41
C ASP A 46 5.00 9.89 -4.57
N GLU A 47 3.98 9.06 -4.32
CA GLU A 47 3.11 8.54 -5.36
C GLU A 47 1.78 8.01 -4.78
N SER A 48 0.69 8.24 -5.51
CA SER A 48 -0.60 7.59 -5.25
C SER A 48 -0.48 6.06 -5.26
N GLU A 49 -1.31 5.35 -4.50
CA GLU A 49 -1.25 3.87 -4.43
C GLU A 49 0.12 3.34 -4.00
N SER A 50 0.84 4.13 -3.18
CA SER A 50 2.21 3.89 -2.77
C SER A 50 2.45 2.50 -2.19
N VAL A 51 1.48 1.94 -1.45
CA VAL A 51 1.60 0.61 -0.86
C VAL A 51 1.52 -0.48 -1.92
N SER A 52 0.48 -0.46 -2.75
CA SER A 52 0.30 -1.46 -3.83
C SER A 52 1.48 -1.45 -4.80
N LYS A 53 1.88 -0.25 -5.28
CA LYS A 53 3.04 -0.09 -6.16
C LYS A 53 4.32 -0.62 -5.53
N THR A 54 4.62 -0.26 -4.28
CA THR A 54 5.82 -0.76 -3.59
C THR A 54 5.84 -2.29 -3.50
N LEU A 55 4.72 -2.91 -3.17
CA LEU A 55 4.62 -4.37 -2.99
C LEU A 55 4.76 -5.10 -4.33
N GLU A 56 4.13 -4.60 -5.39
CA GLU A 56 4.20 -5.17 -6.74
C GLU A 56 5.58 -4.95 -7.36
N TYR A 57 6.17 -3.76 -7.24
CA TYR A 57 7.53 -3.48 -7.68
C TYR A 57 8.54 -4.39 -6.97
N ALA A 58 8.37 -4.64 -5.67
CA ALA A 58 9.24 -5.56 -4.94
C ALA A 58 9.19 -6.99 -5.50
N TYR A 59 8.00 -7.47 -5.87
CA TYR A 59 7.82 -8.78 -6.48
C TYR A 59 8.36 -8.84 -7.92
N ASP A 60 8.14 -7.80 -8.72
CA ASP A 60 8.70 -7.71 -10.07
C ASP A 60 10.23 -7.61 -10.07
N ASP A 61 10.81 -6.89 -9.10
CA ASP A 61 12.25 -6.85 -8.89
C ASP A 61 12.81 -8.23 -8.51
N ALA A 62 12.07 -9.04 -7.73
CA ALA A 62 12.44 -10.42 -7.47
C ALA A 62 12.45 -11.27 -8.77
N CYS A 63 11.46 -11.05 -9.65
CA CYS A 63 11.42 -11.70 -10.96
C CYS A 63 12.63 -11.35 -11.84
N ILE A 64 13.05 -10.08 -11.83
CA ILE A 64 14.25 -9.62 -12.52
C ILE A 64 15.49 -10.27 -11.91
N ALA A 65 15.59 -10.32 -10.57
CA ALA A 65 16.71 -10.92 -9.88
C ALA A 65 16.89 -12.41 -10.22
N TRP A 66 15.81 -13.20 -10.20
CA TRP A 66 15.86 -14.62 -10.58
C TRP A 66 16.19 -14.82 -12.06
N THR A 67 15.72 -13.94 -12.94
CA THR A 67 16.03 -14.00 -14.37
C THR A 67 17.50 -13.69 -14.62
N ALA A 68 18.01 -12.63 -13.99
CA ALA A 68 19.42 -12.24 -14.05
C ALA A 68 20.33 -13.35 -13.50
N GLU A 69 19.94 -14.03 -12.41
CA GLU A 69 20.66 -15.19 -11.89
C GLU A 69 20.78 -16.31 -12.93
N ARG A 70 19.64 -16.72 -13.52
CA ARG A 70 19.57 -17.79 -14.51
C ARG A 70 20.36 -17.48 -15.78
N LEU A 71 20.44 -16.20 -16.16
CA LEU A 71 21.17 -15.72 -17.32
C LEU A 71 22.62 -15.28 -17.01
N GLY A 72 23.09 -15.47 -15.77
CA GLY A 72 24.48 -15.24 -15.38
C GLY A 72 24.86 -13.76 -15.13
N ASN A 73 23.89 -12.84 -15.06
CA ASN A 73 24.14 -11.43 -14.75
C ASN A 73 24.07 -11.17 -13.23
N LEU A 74 25.15 -11.51 -12.52
CA LEU A 74 25.19 -11.41 -11.06
C LEU A 74 25.09 -9.96 -10.53
N GLY A 75 25.52 -8.96 -11.32
CA GLY A 75 25.42 -7.56 -10.95
C GLY A 75 23.96 -7.12 -10.86
N MET A 76 23.20 -7.34 -11.94
CA MET A 76 21.77 -7.07 -11.97
C MET A 76 21.01 -7.90 -10.93
N MET A 77 21.34 -9.18 -10.78
CA MET A 77 20.74 -10.04 -9.77
C MET A 77 20.87 -9.47 -8.36
N ASN A 78 22.06 -9.00 -7.96
CA ASN A 78 22.26 -8.41 -6.64
C ASN A 78 21.49 -7.09 -6.47
N SER A 79 21.51 -6.20 -7.47
CA SER A 79 20.80 -4.91 -7.42
C SER A 79 19.29 -5.09 -7.30
N TYR A 80 18.69 -5.99 -8.09
CA TYR A 80 17.25 -6.21 -8.06
C TYR A 80 16.80 -7.07 -6.87
N LYS A 81 17.63 -8.03 -6.43
CA LYS A 81 17.40 -8.74 -5.16
C LYS A 81 17.33 -7.76 -3.98
N GLN A 82 18.16 -6.72 -4.02
CA GLN A 82 18.16 -5.66 -3.01
C GLN A 82 16.87 -4.85 -3.06
N ARG A 83 16.46 -4.35 -4.23
CA ARG A 83 15.20 -3.61 -4.38
C ARG A 83 13.97 -4.43 -3.96
N ALA A 84 13.99 -5.75 -4.19
CA ALA A 84 12.93 -6.67 -3.79
C ALA A 84 12.66 -6.75 -2.28
N SER A 85 13.46 -6.11 -1.40
CA SER A 85 13.14 -5.97 0.04
C SER A 85 12.19 -4.81 0.36
N ALA A 86 11.76 -4.01 -0.61
CA ALA A 86 11.00 -2.78 -0.35
C ALA A 86 9.76 -2.97 0.54
N TYR A 87 9.06 -4.11 0.38
CA TYR A 87 7.91 -4.51 1.20
C TYR A 87 8.18 -4.43 2.72
N ARG A 88 9.43 -4.64 3.15
CA ARG A 88 9.83 -4.64 4.56
C ARG A 88 9.53 -3.31 5.24
N SER A 89 9.67 -2.17 4.54
CA SER A 89 9.42 -0.82 5.08
C SER A 89 7.96 -0.50 5.35
N LEU A 90 7.04 -1.25 4.74
CA LEU A 90 5.60 -1.00 4.83
C LEU A 90 4.92 -1.86 5.89
N ILE A 91 5.58 -2.87 6.44
CA ILE A 91 4.99 -3.73 7.46
C ILE A 91 4.95 -2.97 8.78
N ASP A 92 3.73 -2.67 9.24
CA ASP A 92 3.50 -2.01 10.51
C ASP A 92 3.89 -2.95 11.66
N PRO A 93 4.83 -2.53 12.53
CA PRO A 93 5.26 -3.34 13.65
C PRO A 93 4.15 -3.66 14.67
N GLU A 94 3.09 -2.84 14.74
CA GLU A 94 2.01 -2.99 15.71
C GLU A 94 0.97 -4.01 15.27
N SER A 95 0.48 -3.87 14.03
CA SER A 95 -0.55 -4.76 13.47
C SER A 95 0.02 -6.02 12.79
N GLY A 96 1.19 -5.91 12.15
CA GLY A 96 1.73 -6.93 11.26
C GLY A 96 1.16 -6.89 9.82
N PHE A 97 0.20 -6.02 9.56
CA PHE A 97 -0.29 -5.72 8.22
C PHE A 97 0.58 -4.62 7.56
N VAL A 98 0.50 -4.48 6.25
CA VAL A 98 1.09 -3.32 5.58
C VAL A 98 0.31 -2.06 5.93
N ARG A 99 1.02 -0.95 6.13
CA ARG A 99 0.42 0.35 6.45
C ARG A 99 1.13 1.43 5.65
N PRO A 100 0.39 2.38 5.05
CA PRO A 100 1.00 3.48 4.32
C PRO A 100 2.01 4.26 5.17
N ARG A 101 3.13 4.66 4.57
CA ARG A 101 4.12 5.55 5.19
C ARG A 101 3.81 7.00 4.82
N THR A 102 3.85 7.89 5.79
CA THR A 102 3.71 9.34 5.58
C THR A 102 4.68 10.07 6.48
N ASN A 103 5.37 11.04 5.90
CA ASN A 103 6.30 11.93 6.60
C ASN A 103 7.27 11.21 7.56
N GLY A 104 7.79 10.05 7.14
CA GLY A 104 8.74 9.26 7.91
C GLY A 104 8.12 8.34 8.97
N ASP A 105 6.83 8.44 9.28
CA ASP A 105 6.10 7.51 10.17
C ASP A 105 5.06 6.69 9.37
N PHE A 106 4.24 5.91 10.06
CA PHE A 106 3.07 5.24 9.51
C PHE A 106 1.81 6.12 9.63
N LEU A 107 0.94 6.08 8.60
CA LEU A 107 -0.30 6.86 8.53
C LEU A 107 -1.22 6.59 9.71
N SER A 108 -1.67 7.61 10.44
CA SER A 108 -2.57 7.47 11.60
C SER A 108 -3.70 8.53 11.57
N PRO A 109 -4.94 8.19 11.97
CA PRO A 109 -5.44 6.87 12.39
C PRO A 109 -5.39 5.85 11.23
N TYR A 110 -5.48 4.55 11.56
CA TYR A 110 -5.38 3.46 10.61
C TYR A 110 -6.38 2.35 10.94
N ALA A 111 -7.13 1.92 9.94
CA ALA A 111 -7.98 0.73 9.99
C ALA A 111 -7.64 -0.18 8.80
N PRO A 112 -7.30 -1.47 9.02
CA PRO A 112 -6.90 -2.35 7.92
C PRO A 112 -7.98 -2.60 6.87
N GLN A 113 -9.27 -2.47 7.23
CA GLN A 113 -10.41 -2.57 6.30
C GLN A 113 -10.75 -1.26 5.55
N GLU A 114 -9.98 -0.19 5.76
CA GLU A 114 -10.18 1.08 5.07
C GLU A 114 -9.68 1.00 3.62
N VAL A 115 -10.60 1.26 2.69
CA VAL A 115 -10.27 1.49 1.29
C VAL A 115 -9.94 2.96 1.14
N ASN A 116 -8.75 3.26 0.62
CA ASN A 116 -8.24 4.62 0.44
C ASN A 116 -7.34 4.70 -0.80
N ASN A 117 -6.67 5.82 -1.03
CA ASN A 117 -5.87 6.06 -2.24
C ASN A 117 -4.44 5.52 -2.15
N HIS A 118 -4.11 4.74 -1.12
CA HIS A 118 -2.78 4.17 -0.93
C HIS A 118 -2.70 2.70 -1.39
N PHE A 119 -3.86 2.11 -1.67
CA PHE A 119 -4.03 0.77 -2.22
C PHE A 119 -4.78 0.86 -3.55
N THR A 120 -4.34 0.12 -4.55
CA THR A 120 -5.05 -0.05 -5.83
C THR A 120 -6.22 -0.99 -5.62
N GLU A 121 -7.44 -0.47 -5.66
CA GLU A 121 -8.71 -1.22 -5.61
C GLU A 121 -8.88 -2.18 -4.42
N ALA A 122 -8.19 -1.90 -3.31
CA ALA A 122 -8.09 -2.84 -2.20
C ALA A 122 -7.90 -2.11 -0.86
N ASN A 123 -7.68 -2.88 0.20
CA ASN A 123 -7.30 -2.39 1.52
C ASN A 123 -6.06 -3.13 2.06
N ALA A 124 -5.67 -2.83 3.29
CA ALA A 124 -4.48 -3.42 3.89
C ALA A 124 -4.64 -4.91 4.17
N TYR A 125 -5.84 -5.39 4.52
CA TYR A 125 -6.10 -6.83 4.67
C TYR A 125 -5.73 -7.59 3.41
N GLN A 126 -6.08 -7.06 2.24
CA GLN A 126 -5.88 -7.76 0.96
C GLN A 126 -4.41 -7.68 0.50
N TYR A 127 -3.76 -6.52 0.56
CA TYR A 127 -2.39 -6.36 0.06
C TYR A 127 -1.28 -6.88 0.99
N SER A 128 -1.54 -7.06 2.29
CA SER A 128 -0.51 -7.46 3.26
C SER A 128 0.17 -8.79 2.95
N PHE A 129 -0.50 -9.64 2.17
CA PHE A 129 -0.08 -10.99 1.83
C PHE A 129 0.72 -11.06 0.52
N SER A 130 1.00 -9.92 -0.12
CA SER A 130 1.75 -9.81 -1.39
C SER A 130 3.22 -10.29 -1.38
N PRO A 131 4.01 -10.25 -0.26
CA PRO A 131 5.45 -10.61 -0.26
C PRO A 131 5.80 -12.11 -0.44
N VAL A 132 5.16 -12.79 -1.40
CA VAL A 132 5.28 -14.23 -1.66
C VAL A 132 6.64 -14.64 -2.22
N HIS A 133 7.41 -13.71 -2.80
CA HIS A 133 8.77 -13.96 -3.27
C HIS A 133 9.77 -14.20 -2.13
N ASP A 134 9.47 -13.75 -0.92
CA ASP A 134 10.36 -13.81 0.25
C ASP A 134 9.59 -14.12 1.54
N ILE A 135 8.76 -15.17 1.54
CA ILE A 135 7.91 -15.57 2.70
C ILE A 135 8.73 -15.68 4.00
N GLU A 136 9.94 -16.22 3.91
CA GLU A 136 10.84 -16.37 5.05
C GLU A 136 11.29 -15.02 5.63
N GLY A 137 11.65 -14.07 4.75
CA GLY A 137 12.02 -12.71 5.12
C GLY A 137 10.84 -11.87 5.62
N TRP A 138 9.65 -12.09 5.04
CA TRP A 138 8.42 -11.47 5.51
C TRP A 138 8.09 -11.92 6.94
N MET A 139 8.10 -13.23 7.20
CA MET A 139 7.86 -13.78 8.54
C MET A 139 8.94 -13.36 9.56
N GLU A 140 10.19 -13.13 9.13
CA GLU A 140 11.22 -12.53 9.97
C GLU A 140 10.77 -11.14 10.47
N VAL A 141 10.29 -10.27 9.57
CA VAL A 141 9.79 -8.93 9.93
C VAL A 141 8.57 -9.02 10.85
N LEU A 142 7.59 -9.89 10.56
CA LEU A 142 6.40 -10.05 11.40
C LEU A 142 6.71 -10.37 12.88
N THR A 143 7.85 -11.01 13.16
CA THR A 143 8.23 -11.41 14.53
C THR A 143 9.17 -10.46 15.25
N ASN A 144 10.06 -9.79 14.52
CA ASN A 144 11.05 -8.89 15.11
C ASN A 144 10.43 -7.63 15.75
N PHE A 145 9.17 -7.33 15.42
CA PHE A 145 8.51 -6.09 15.76
C PHE A 145 7.35 -6.16 16.76
N ARG A 146 6.79 -7.35 17.00
CA ARG A 146 5.73 -7.57 18.02
C ARG A 146 6.18 -7.29 19.46
N ALA A 147 7.46 -6.94 19.69
CA ALA A 147 8.03 -6.64 21.01
C ALA A 147 7.59 -5.27 21.60
N ALA A 148 6.82 -4.46 20.86
CA ALA A 148 6.26 -3.20 21.35
C ALA A 148 4.85 -3.31 21.99
N ARG A 149 4.33 -4.53 22.24
CA ARG A 149 3.10 -4.67 23.05
C ARG A 149 3.33 -4.04 24.43
N GLU A 150 2.56 -2.99 24.74
CA GLU A 150 2.50 -2.40 26.07
C GLU A 150 2.44 -3.52 27.11
N SER A 151 3.30 -3.44 28.13
CA SER A 151 3.56 -4.46 29.17
C SER A 151 4.58 -5.58 28.86
N TRP A 152 5.12 -5.74 27.65
CA TRP A 152 6.17 -6.75 27.37
C TRP A 152 7.39 -6.63 28.30
N ASN A 153 7.95 -5.42 28.43
CA ASN A 153 9.08 -5.13 29.32
C ASN A 153 8.74 -5.30 30.81
N SER A 154 7.46 -5.36 31.17
CA SER A 154 6.99 -5.59 32.54
C SER A 154 6.71 -7.06 32.85
N LEU A 155 6.68 -7.94 31.84
CA LEU A 155 6.45 -9.37 32.03
C LEU A 155 7.74 -10.10 32.47
N PRO A 156 7.67 -11.07 33.39
CA PRO A 156 8.80 -11.96 33.68
C PRO A 156 9.26 -12.72 32.43
N ARG A 157 10.58 -12.89 32.23
CA ARG A 157 11.18 -13.60 31.08
C ARG A 157 10.54 -14.96 30.76
N LYS A 158 10.10 -15.70 31.78
CA LYS A 158 9.41 -16.99 31.61
C LYS A 158 8.00 -16.86 31.00
N LYS A 159 7.28 -15.77 31.29
CA LYS A 159 5.98 -15.46 30.68
C LYS A 159 6.12 -14.86 29.29
N GLN A 160 7.16 -14.04 29.07
CA GLN A 160 7.53 -13.57 27.73
C GLN A 160 7.71 -14.76 26.77
N ALA A 161 8.52 -15.75 27.16
CA ALA A 161 8.78 -16.95 26.36
C ALA A 161 7.55 -17.85 26.10
N MET A 162 6.50 -17.76 26.93
CA MET A 162 5.25 -18.51 26.74
C MET A 162 4.24 -17.81 25.83
N ILE A 163 4.45 -16.53 25.50
CA ILE A 163 3.57 -15.70 24.67
C ILE A 163 4.17 -15.48 23.26
N VAL A 164 5.46 -15.81 23.06
CA VAL A 164 6.10 -15.76 21.73
C VAL A 164 5.50 -16.84 20.84
N LYS A 165 4.59 -16.43 19.97
CA LYS A 165 4.15 -17.23 18.82
C LYS A 165 5.32 -17.46 17.87
N SER A 166 5.40 -18.63 17.25
CA SER A 166 6.37 -18.82 16.18
C SER A 166 5.99 -17.93 14.99
N ARG A 167 6.95 -17.56 14.13
CA ARG A 167 6.67 -16.73 12.95
C ARG A 167 5.59 -17.31 12.03
N HIS A 168 5.48 -18.64 11.98
CA HIS A 168 4.46 -19.34 11.21
C HIS A 168 3.06 -19.22 11.85
N ASP A 169 2.99 -19.22 13.19
CA ASP A 169 1.72 -19.01 13.89
C ASP A 169 1.28 -17.53 13.80
N VAL A 170 2.23 -16.60 13.71
CA VAL A 170 1.93 -15.18 13.45
C VAL A 170 1.34 -15.00 12.05
N LEU A 171 1.95 -15.60 11.03
CA LEU A 171 1.38 -15.59 9.67
C LEU A 171 -0.02 -16.23 9.66
N GLU A 172 -0.20 -17.35 10.36
CA GLU A 172 -1.49 -18.02 10.46
C GLU A 172 -2.56 -17.16 11.14
N ASP A 173 -2.23 -16.46 12.22
CA ASP A 173 -3.17 -15.54 12.87
C ASP A 173 -3.66 -14.45 11.90
N LEU A 174 -2.75 -13.87 11.10
CA LEU A 174 -3.10 -12.82 10.13
C LEU A 174 -4.01 -13.37 9.03
N LEU A 175 -3.73 -14.58 8.53
CA LEU A 175 -4.58 -15.26 7.56
C LEU A 175 -5.97 -15.57 8.15
N ASP A 176 -6.02 -16.09 9.38
CA ASP A 176 -7.28 -16.37 10.08
C ASP A 176 -8.08 -15.07 10.29
N GLU A 177 -7.40 -13.97 10.64
CA GLU A 177 -8.03 -12.66 10.79
C GLU A 177 -8.65 -12.17 9.48
N LEU A 178 -7.95 -12.30 8.34
CA LEU A 178 -8.48 -11.96 7.01
C LEU A 178 -9.82 -12.68 6.73
N PHE A 179 -9.88 -14.00 6.93
CA PHE A 179 -11.08 -14.79 6.59
C PHE A 179 -12.22 -14.66 7.62
N THR A 180 -11.97 -14.10 8.81
CA THR A 180 -12.96 -14.03 9.90
C THR A 180 -13.36 -12.62 10.32
N ALA A 181 -12.61 -11.58 9.90
CA ALA A 181 -12.97 -10.19 10.12
C ALA A 181 -14.32 -9.84 9.45
N PRO A 182 -15.07 -8.83 9.94
CA PRO A 182 -16.30 -8.39 9.28
C PRO A 182 -16.04 -8.00 7.83
N SER A 183 -16.92 -8.39 6.90
CA SER A 183 -16.76 -8.08 5.47
C SER A 183 -17.01 -6.61 5.12
N GLU A 184 -17.58 -5.82 6.02
CA GLU A 184 -17.82 -4.39 5.78
C GLU A 184 -16.49 -3.64 5.62
N THR A 185 -16.31 -3.02 4.45
CA THR A 185 -15.20 -2.10 4.20
C THR A 185 -15.54 -0.70 4.71
N THR A 186 -14.52 0.08 5.06
CA THR A 186 -14.66 1.50 5.44
C THR A 186 -13.93 2.39 4.44
N GLY A 187 -14.07 3.71 4.53
CA GLY A 187 -13.44 4.64 3.59
C GLY A 187 -14.26 4.78 2.31
N ARG A 188 -13.59 4.77 1.15
CA ARG A 188 -14.26 4.91 -0.16
C ARG A 188 -15.01 3.64 -0.57
N ALA A 189 -16.12 3.80 -1.29
CA ALA A 189 -16.74 2.67 -1.98
C ALA A 189 -15.89 2.29 -3.20
N GLN A 190 -15.61 0.99 -3.37
CA GLN A 190 -14.91 0.45 -4.53
C GLN A 190 -15.75 -0.70 -5.11
N ALA A 191 -16.10 -0.59 -6.40
CA ALA A 191 -17.02 -1.53 -7.05
C ALA A 191 -16.39 -2.92 -7.25
N ASP A 192 -15.06 -3.00 -7.36
CA ASP A 192 -14.34 -4.24 -7.68
C ASP A 192 -14.08 -5.10 -6.43
N ILE A 193 -14.22 -4.56 -5.22
CA ILE A 193 -14.11 -5.34 -3.97
C ILE A 193 -15.39 -6.13 -3.75
N THR A 194 -15.42 -7.35 -4.31
CA THR A 194 -16.58 -8.22 -4.37
C THR A 194 -16.18 -9.68 -4.02
N GLY A 195 -17.17 -10.56 -3.84
CA GLY A 195 -16.90 -11.96 -3.47
C GLY A 195 -16.26 -12.13 -2.09
N LEU A 196 -16.74 -11.38 -1.09
CA LEU A 196 -16.12 -11.30 0.23
C LEU A 196 -16.34 -12.55 1.10
N ILE A 197 -15.27 -13.09 1.68
CA ILE A 197 -15.26 -14.09 2.75
C ILE A 197 -14.45 -13.50 3.91
N GLY A 198 -15.14 -12.89 4.88
CA GLY A 198 -14.49 -11.93 5.75
C GLY A 198 -13.96 -10.77 4.92
N GLN A 199 -12.67 -10.46 5.03
CA GLN A 199 -11.98 -9.42 4.25
C GLN A 199 -11.27 -9.94 2.99
N TYR A 200 -11.21 -11.27 2.79
CA TYR A 200 -10.77 -11.87 1.52
C TYR A 200 -11.77 -11.51 0.42
N ALA A 201 -11.33 -10.92 -0.69
CA ALA A 201 -12.19 -10.51 -1.81
C ALA A 201 -11.87 -11.32 -3.07
N HIS A 202 -12.70 -12.31 -3.42
CA HIS A 202 -12.41 -13.17 -4.57
C HIS A 202 -12.64 -12.49 -5.92
N GLY A 203 -13.43 -11.44 -5.99
CA GLY A 203 -13.67 -10.69 -7.22
C GLY A 203 -12.51 -9.76 -7.62
N ASN A 204 -11.40 -9.77 -6.88
CA ASN A 204 -10.24 -8.92 -7.15
C ASN A 204 -8.91 -9.67 -6.93
N GLU A 205 -7.96 -9.49 -7.86
CA GLU A 205 -6.71 -10.23 -7.98
C GLU A 205 -5.79 -10.22 -6.76
N PRO A 206 -5.65 -9.12 -5.98
CA PRO A 206 -4.74 -9.09 -4.83
C PRO A 206 -5.02 -10.19 -3.80
N SER A 207 -6.24 -10.75 -3.79
CA SER A 207 -6.60 -11.85 -2.87
C SER A 207 -6.32 -13.25 -3.42
N HIS A 208 -6.15 -13.43 -4.73
CA HIS A 208 -6.23 -14.75 -5.39
C HIS A 208 -5.26 -15.80 -4.82
N HIS A 209 -4.08 -15.39 -4.35
CA HIS A 209 -3.05 -16.29 -3.83
C HIS A 209 -3.15 -16.58 -2.33
N ILE A 210 -3.91 -15.80 -1.57
CA ILE A 210 -3.80 -15.75 -0.11
C ILE A 210 -4.12 -17.10 0.54
N ALA A 211 -5.17 -17.80 0.09
CA ALA A 211 -5.56 -19.10 0.66
C ALA A 211 -4.42 -20.13 0.62
N TYR A 212 -3.52 -20.03 -0.35
CA TYR A 212 -2.37 -20.94 -0.50
C TYR A 212 -1.23 -20.65 0.49
N LEU A 213 -1.24 -19.51 1.19
CA LEU A 213 -0.21 -19.16 2.17
C LEU A 213 -0.26 -20.02 3.43
N TYR A 214 -1.38 -20.69 3.73
CA TYR A 214 -1.42 -21.71 4.78
C TYR A 214 -0.47 -22.90 4.50
N ASN A 215 -0.07 -23.13 3.24
CA ASN A 215 0.98 -24.11 2.94
C ASN A 215 2.35 -23.71 3.51
N ALA A 216 2.57 -22.43 3.83
CA ALA A 216 3.76 -21.95 4.54
C ALA A 216 3.62 -22.04 6.08
N THR A 217 2.43 -22.30 6.63
CA THR A 217 2.19 -22.35 8.09
C THR A 217 2.28 -23.78 8.65
N ASN A 218 1.91 -23.97 9.92
CA ASN A 218 1.82 -25.30 10.53
C ASN A 218 0.52 -26.05 10.17
N ASN A 219 -0.46 -25.40 9.56
CA ASN A 219 -1.81 -25.94 9.33
C ASN A 219 -2.19 -25.89 7.84
N PRO A 220 -1.58 -26.72 6.98
CA PRO A 220 -1.77 -26.67 5.53
C PRO A 220 -3.16 -27.15 5.08
N GLY A 221 -3.93 -27.83 5.93
CA GLY A 221 -5.33 -28.15 5.64
C GLY A 221 -6.22 -26.93 5.48
N LYS A 222 -5.86 -25.79 6.09
CA LYS A 222 -6.59 -24.54 5.90
C LYS A 222 -6.52 -24.04 4.45
N THR A 223 -5.42 -24.29 3.72
CA THR A 223 -5.36 -24.08 2.26
C THR A 223 -6.47 -24.84 1.56
N SER A 224 -6.56 -26.15 1.86
CA SER A 224 -7.51 -27.05 1.23
C SER A 224 -8.96 -26.66 1.53
N TYR A 225 -9.24 -26.30 2.79
CA TYR A 225 -10.53 -25.82 3.23
C TYR A 225 -10.95 -24.54 2.49
N TRP A 226 -10.15 -23.47 2.55
CA TRP A 226 -10.53 -22.19 1.96
C TRP A 226 -10.62 -22.24 0.43
N VAL A 227 -9.70 -22.94 -0.24
CA VAL A 227 -9.79 -23.14 -1.71
C VAL A 227 -11.09 -23.86 -2.08
N ASN A 228 -11.50 -24.88 -1.30
CA ASN A 228 -12.76 -25.57 -1.54
C ASN A 228 -13.97 -24.65 -1.33
N GLU A 229 -13.99 -23.86 -0.25
CA GLU A 229 -15.05 -22.89 0.02
C GLU A 229 -15.17 -21.84 -1.10
N ILE A 230 -14.03 -21.30 -1.57
CA ILE A 230 -14.00 -20.31 -2.67
C ILE A 230 -14.55 -20.94 -3.97
N LEU A 231 -14.05 -22.11 -4.37
CA LEU A 231 -14.50 -22.82 -5.57
C LEU A 231 -16.00 -23.17 -5.57
N ASN A 232 -16.62 -23.27 -4.38
CA ASN A 232 -18.03 -23.64 -4.23
C ASN A 232 -18.95 -22.42 -4.06
N SER A 233 -18.44 -21.31 -3.51
CA SER A 233 -19.24 -20.13 -3.21
C SER A 233 -19.12 -19.01 -4.25
N GLN A 234 -18.00 -18.92 -4.97
CA GLN A 234 -17.69 -17.78 -5.86
C GLN A 234 -17.83 -18.07 -7.35
N TYR A 235 -18.18 -19.31 -7.73
CA TYR A 235 -18.34 -19.73 -9.12
C TYR A 235 -19.63 -20.50 -9.36
N GLN A 236 -20.38 -20.12 -10.39
CA GLN A 236 -21.62 -20.79 -10.79
C GLN A 236 -21.76 -20.85 -12.32
N ASN A 237 -22.53 -21.81 -12.82
CA ASN A 237 -22.88 -21.89 -14.24
C ASN A 237 -24.16 -21.07 -14.51
N ALA A 238 -24.06 -19.77 -14.31
CA ALA A 238 -25.14 -18.79 -14.47
C ALA A 238 -24.58 -17.47 -15.04
N PRO A 239 -25.42 -16.59 -15.63
CA PRO A 239 -24.96 -15.29 -16.14
C PRO A 239 -24.24 -14.40 -15.12
N ASP A 240 -24.59 -14.52 -13.84
CA ASP A 240 -23.96 -13.86 -12.68
C ASP A 240 -22.99 -14.81 -11.94
N GLY A 241 -22.45 -15.78 -12.65
CA GLY A 241 -21.68 -16.88 -12.08
C GLY A 241 -20.25 -16.55 -11.64
N LEU A 242 -19.79 -15.31 -11.80
CA LEU A 242 -18.48 -14.84 -11.34
C LEU A 242 -18.67 -13.79 -10.26
N SER A 243 -17.80 -13.83 -9.24
CA SER A 243 -17.85 -12.90 -8.12
C SER A 243 -17.29 -11.51 -8.42
N GLY A 244 -16.71 -11.27 -9.60
CA GLY A 244 -16.08 -10.02 -10.03
C GLY A 244 -15.89 -9.98 -11.55
N ASN A 245 -15.07 -9.05 -12.04
CA ASN A 245 -14.71 -8.96 -13.46
C ASN A 245 -13.96 -10.23 -13.90
N GLU A 246 -14.05 -10.58 -15.18
CA GLU A 246 -13.41 -11.80 -15.70
C GLU A 246 -11.89 -11.64 -15.92
N ASP A 247 -11.47 -10.38 -16.09
CA ASP A 247 -10.09 -9.92 -16.26
C ASP A 247 -9.29 -10.72 -17.27
N CYS A 248 -9.86 -10.82 -18.46
CA CYS A 248 -9.24 -11.40 -19.65
C CYS A 248 -8.76 -12.84 -19.47
N GLY A 249 -9.45 -13.64 -18.66
CA GLY A 249 -9.13 -15.03 -18.37
C GLY A 249 -8.62 -15.27 -16.95
N GLN A 250 -8.32 -14.24 -16.16
CA GLN A 250 -7.66 -14.41 -14.86
C GLN A 250 -8.53 -15.16 -13.85
N MET A 251 -9.80 -14.78 -13.70
CA MET A 251 -10.75 -15.49 -12.82
C MET A 251 -10.97 -16.94 -13.28
N SER A 252 -11.17 -17.12 -14.59
CA SER A 252 -11.33 -18.44 -15.19
C SER A 252 -10.10 -19.33 -14.99
N ALA A 253 -8.89 -18.78 -15.15
CA ALA A 253 -7.63 -19.48 -14.95
C ALA A 253 -7.44 -19.88 -13.48
N TRP A 254 -7.83 -19.02 -12.53
CA TRP A 254 -7.84 -19.36 -11.11
C TRP A 254 -8.71 -20.59 -10.86
N TYR A 255 -9.95 -20.60 -11.35
CA TYR A 255 -10.87 -21.74 -11.20
C TYR A 255 -10.29 -23.03 -11.81
N VAL A 256 -9.78 -22.96 -13.04
CA VAL A 256 -9.20 -24.12 -13.73
C VAL A 256 -8.06 -24.71 -12.92
N MET A 257 -7.09 -23.89 -12.50
CA MET A 257 -5.93 -24.33 -11.73
C MET A 257 -6.33 -24.87 -10.35
N ALA A 258 -7.10 -24.10 -9.59
CA ALA A 258 -7.52 -24.45 -8.24
C ALA A 258 -8.39 -25.72 -8.22
N SER A 259 -9.28 -25.90 -9.20
CA SER A 259 -10.12 -27.11 -9.31
C SER A 259 -9.31 -28.38 -9.61
N MET A 260 -8.13 -28.25 -10.24
CA MET A 260 -7.17 -29.35 -10.39
C MET A 260 -6.36 -29.62 -9.11
N GLY A 261 -6.47 -28.77 -8.09
CA GLY A 261 -5.66 -28.82 -6.88
C GLY A 261 -4.29 -28.15 -7.03
N LEU A 262 -4.08 -27.32 -8.05
CA LEU A 262 -2.79 -26.68 -8.38
C LEU A 262 -2.90 -25.15 -8.34
N TYR A 263 -1.85 -24.45 -7.92
CA TYR A 263 -1.80 -22.99 -8.05
C TYR A 263 -0.37 -22.43 -8.13
N PRO A 264 -0.05 -21.58 -9.12
CA PRO A 264 1.27 -20.96 -9.24
C PRO A 264 1.39 -19.77 -8.26
N LEU A 265 1.66 -20.04 -6.98
CA LEU A 265 1.74 -19.01 -5.93
C LEU A 265 2.80 -17.93 -6.20
N VAL A 266 3.91 -18.30 -6.83
CA VAL A 266 5.04 -17.39 -7.10
C VAL A 266 5.45 -17.53 -8.57
N PRO A 267 4.70 -16.96 -9.53
CA PRO A 267 5.13 -16.94 -10.92
C PRO A 267 6.57 -16.39 -11.04
N GLY A 268 7.39 -16.96 -11.92
CA GLY A 268 8.85 -16.71 -11.93
C GLY A 268 9.65 -17.77 -11.14
N GLN A 269 8.98 -18.55 -10.29
CA GLN A 269 9.45 -19.82 -9.76
C GLN A 269 8.57 -20.95 -10.33
N PRO A 270 9.15 -22.03 -10.90
CA PRO A 270 8.39 -23.04 -11.61
C PRO A 270 7.77 -24.06 -10.63
N HIS A 271 7.00 -23.57 -9.65
CA HIS A 271 6.37 -24.34 -8.57
C HIS A 271 4.85 -24.11 -8.55
N TYR A 272 4.10 -25.17 -8.24
CA TYR A 272 2.65 -25.14 -8.09
C TYR A 272 2.28 -25.66 -6.70
N GLN A 273 1.63 -24.82 -5.90
CA GLN A 273 1.09 -25.21 -4.61
C GLN A 273 0.03 -26.29 -4.79
N LEU A 274 -0.02 -27.22 -3.85
CA LEU A 274 -1.04 -28.26 -3.82
C LEU A 274 -2.18 -27.87 -2.88
N SER A 275 -3.38 -28.26 -3.30
CA SER A 275 -4.64 -28.21 -2.54
C SER A 275 -5.53 -29.39 -2.96
N THR A 276 -6.74 -29.49 -2.44
CA THR A 276 -7.66 -30.59 -2.75
C THR A 276 -8.22 -30.48 -4.17
N PRO A 277 -8.02 -31.48 -5.06
CA PRO A 277 -8.70 -31.51 -6.35
C PRO A 277 -10.22 -31.58 -6.20
N LYS A 278 -10.94 -30.78 -6.98
CA LYS A 278 -12.41 -30.77 -6.99
C LYS A 278 -12.99 -31.98 -7.72
N TRP A 279 -12.29 -32.44 -8.76
CA TRP A 279 -12.75 -33.52 -9.65
C TRP A 279 -12.22 -34.89 -9.21
N ASP A 280 -13.00 -35.94 -9.46
CA ASP A 280 -12.60 -37.32 -9.14
C ASP A 280 -11.48 -37.84 -10.07
N ALA A 281 -11.42 -37.33 -11.30
CA ALA A 281 -10.40 -37.66 -12.27
C ALA A 281 -10.07 -36.44 -13.15
N ILE A 282 -8.78 -36.23 -13.42
CA ILE A 282 -8.28 -35.18 -14.31
C ILE A 282 -7.30 -35.83 -15.27
N HIS A 283 -7.49 -35.59 -16.57
CA HIS A 283 -6.58 -36.03 -17.63
C HIS A 283 -6.00 -34.81 -18.33
N LEU A 284 -4.67 -34.68 -18.34
CA LEU A 284 -3.95 -33.61 -19.02
C LEU A 284 -3.08 -34.18 -20.13
N GLU A 285 -3.33 -33.73 -21.36
CA GLU A 285 -2.43 -33.98 -22.49
C GLU A 285 -1.31 -32.93 -22.49
N LEU A 286 -0.06 -33.39 -22.48
CA LEU A 286 1.13 -32.54 -22.42
C LEU A 286 1.70 -32.35 -23.83
N ASP A 287 2.29 -31.19 -24.11
CA ASP A 287 2.89 -30.87 -25.42
C ASP A 287 3.99 -31.86 -25.85
N SER A 288 4.62 -32.53 -24.88
CA SER A 288 5.58 -33.61 -25.12
C SER A 288 4.96 -34.91 -25.70
N GLY A 289 3.63 -34.98 -25.83
CA GLY A 289 2.87 -36.18 -26.21
C GLY A 289 2.63 -37.17 -25.07
N LYS A 290 3.03 -36.82 -23.84
CA LYS A 290 2.73 -37.58 -22.61
C LYS A 290 1.38 -37.16 -22.04
N SER A 291 0.86 -37.94 -21.09
CA SER A 291 -0.30 -37.56 -20.27
C SER A 291 0.05 -37.48 -18.79
N LEU A 292 -0.71 -36.67 -18.06
CA LEU A 292 -0.79 -36.71 -16.60
C LEU A 292 -2.23 -37.03 -16.18
N ASP A 293 -2.39 -38.13 -15.45
CA ASP A 293 -3.67 -38.62 -14.93
C ASP A 293 -3.71 -38.44 -13.40
N ILE A 294 -4.61 -37.60 -12.90
CA ILE A 294 -4.80 -37.40 -11.45
C ILE A 294 -6.11 -38.08 -11.05
N ALA A 295 -6.02 -39.06 -10.14
CA ALA A 295 -7.17 -39.78 -9.60
C ALA A 295 -7.38 -39.40 -8.12
N ALA A 296 -8.50 -38.74 -7.82
CA ALA A 296 -8.86 -38.34 -6.48
C ALA A 296 -9.94 -39.27 -5.89
N LYS A 297 -9.64 -39.88 -4.74
CA LYS A 297 -10.54 -40.77 -4.00
C LYS A 297 -11.04 -40.10 -2.71
N GLY A 298 -12.04 -40.69 -2.07
CA GLY A 298 -12.64 -40.15 -0.85
C GLY A 298 -13.49 -38.89 -1.10
N THR A 299 -13.97 -38.28 -0.03
CA THR A 299 -14.84 -37.08 -0.06
C THR A 299 -14.48 -36.13 1.07
N GLY A 300 -14.61 -34.83 0.83
CA GLY A 300 -14.37 -33.78 1.82
C GLY A 300 -13.44 -32.69 1.28
N PRO A 301 -13.29 -31.59 2.04
CA PRO A 301 -12.55 -30.43 1.56
C PRO A 301 -11.03 -30.57 1.74
N TYR A 302 -10.55 -31.57 2.49
CA TYR A 302 -9.13 -31.69 2.85
C TYR A 302 -8.38 -32.65 1.92
N LEU A 303 -7.16 -32.25 1.54
CA LEU A 303 -6.15 -33.13 0.99
C LEU A 303 -5.59 -33.97 2.15
N SER A 304 -5.86 -35.27 2.17
CA SER A 304 -5.40 -36.17 3.24
C SER A 304 -4.04 -36.80 2.93
N SER A 305 -3.79 -37.16 1.67
CA SER A 305 -2.49 -37.64 1.19
C SER A 305 -2.39 -37.55 -0.34
N TYR A 306 -1.17 -37.62 -0.85
CA TYR A 306 -0.91 -37.73 -2.29
C TYR A 306 0.25 -38.71 -2.56
N ASN A 307 0.23 -39.32 -3.74
CA ASN A 307 1.31 -40.14 -4.29
C ASN A 307 1.55 -39.77 -5.76
N LEU A 308 2.73 -39.26 -6.07
CA LEU A 308 3.14 -38.85 -7.43
C LEU A 308 3.96 -39.93 -8.16
N GLY A 309 3.84 -41.19 -7.74
CA GLY A 309 4.65 -42.30 -8.22
C GLY A 309 6.04 -42.41 -7.58
N GLU A 310 6.21 -41.86 -6.37
CA GLU A 310 7.50 -41.81 -5.66
C GLU A 310 7.36 -42.30 -4.21
N GLU A 311 8.31 -43.12 -3.73
CA GLU A 311 8.37 -43.57 -2.34
C GLU A 311 9.03 -42.50 -1.44
N VAL A 312 8.26 -41.48 -1.05
CA VAL A 312 8.70 -40.42 -0.13
C VAL A 312 7.88 -40.48 1.16
N LEU A 313 8.56 -40.49 2.32
CA LEU A 313 7.91 -40.41 3.62
C LEU A 313 7.09 -39.11 3.72
N ALA A 314 5.87 -39.16 4.27
CA ALA A 314 4.95 -38.03 4.34
C ALA A 314 5.57 -36.75 4.94
N HIS A 315 6.42 -36.85 5.97
CA HIS A 315 7.08 -35.67 6.57
C HIS A 315 8.17 -35.01 5.69
N LYS A 316 8.55 -35.66 4.59
CA LYS A 316 9.48 -35.15 3.57
C LYS A 316 8.77 -34.74 2.28
N GLN A 317 7.50 -35.10 2.14
CA GLN A 317 6.66 -34.65 1.03
C GLN A 317 6.51 -33.12 1.08
N LYS A 318 6.52 -32.50 -0.09
CA LYS A 318 6.44 -31.06 -0.25
C LYS A 318 4.98 -30.65 -0.45
N ARG A 319 4.63 -29.44 -0.03
CA ARG A 319 3.29 -28.88 -0.28
C ARG A 319 3.12 -28.25 -1.67
N TYR A 320 4.05 -28.55 -2.58
CA TYR A 320 4.09 -28.06 -3.95
C TYR A 320 4.71 -29.11 -4.87
N VAL A 321 4.49 -28.95 -6.17
CA VAL A 321 5.15 -29.71 -7.24
C VAL A 321 5.90 -28.77 -8.18
N THR A 322 6.96 -29.26 -8.82
CA THR A 322 7.71 -28.46 -9.80
C THR A 322 7.08 -28.58 -11.19
N HIS A 323 7.31 -27.59 -12.05
CA HIS A 323 6.88 -27.65 -13.45
C HIS A 323 7.49 -28.85 -14.17
N GLN A 324 8.76 -29.15 -13.91
CA GLN A 324 9.42 -30.34 -14.45
C GLN A 324 8.68 -31.62 -14.05
N LYS A 325 8.23 -31.74 -12.79
CA LYS A 325 7.48 -32.90 -12.32
C LYS A 325 6.13 -33.05 -13.03
N LEU A 326 5.46 -31.95 -13.34
CA LEU A 326 4.23 -31.98 -14.14
C LEU A 326 4.51 -32.48 -15.57
N LEU A 327 5.60 -32.01 -16.20
CA LEU A 327 5.98 -32.40 -17.56
C LEU A 327 6.49 -33.84 -17.68
N GLU A 328 6.86 -34.49 -16.57
CA GLU A 328 7.18 -35.91 -16.56
C GLU A 328 5.98 -36.79 -16.96
N GLY A 329 4.75 -36.32 -16.68
CA GLY A 329 3.51 -37.08 -16.86
C GLY A 329 3.34 -38.19 -15.83
N GLY A 330 2.47 -39.15 -16.13
CA GLY A 330 2.23 -40.35 -15.30
C GLY A 330 0.90 -40.30 -14.56
N THR A 331 0.82 -41.02 -13.43
CA THR A 331 -0.41 -41.13 -12.64
C THR A 331 -0.18 -40.65 -11.22
N TRP A 332 -1.06 -39.76 -10.74
CA TRP A 332 -1.06 -39.27 -9.37
C TRP A 332 -2.31 -39.78 -8.65
N ASP A 333 -2.11 -40.46 -7.52
CA ASP A 333 -3.21 -40.83 -6.62
C ASP A 333 -3.32 -39.78 -5.51
N VAL A 334 -4.53 -39.28 -5.28
CA VAL A 334 -4.85 -38.30 -4.24
C VAL A 334 -5.99 -38.83 -3.37
N GLU A 335 -5.86 -38.70 -2.04
CA GLU A 335 -6.94 -39.02 -1.11
C GLU A 335 -7.53 -37.74 -0.51
N ARG A 336 -8.83 -37.56 -0.67
CA ARG A 336 -9.62 -36.51 -0.03
C ARG A 336 -10.24 -37.04 1.26
N GLY A 337 -10.39 -36.18 2.26
CA GLY A 337 -11.01 -36.57 3.52
C GLY A 337 -11.72 -35.45 4.25
N THR A 338 -12.37 -35.84 5.34
CA THR A 338 -12.94 -34.93 6.34
C THR A 338 -11.90 -34.36 7.30
N ASP A 339 -10.65 -34.84 7.23
CA ASP A 339 -9.49 -34.34 7.95
C ASP A 339 -8.20 -34.39 7.10
N GLU A 340 -7.15 -33.71 7.57
CA GLU A 340 -5.87 -33.56 6.87
C GLU A 340 -5.01 -34.84 6.79
N GLY A 341 -5.35 -35.93 7.49
CA GLY A 341 -4.60 -37.18 7.42
C GLY A 341 -3.08 -37.02 7.61
N LEU A 342 -2.32 -37.41 6.58
CA LEU A 342 -0.85 -37.30 6.53
C LEU A 342 -0.38 -35.94 5.99
N TRP A 343 -1.25 -35.16 5.34
CA TRP A 343 -0.93 -33.84 4.81
C TRP A 343 -0.44 -32.87 5.89
N LYS A 344 -1.01 -32.94 7.10
CA LYS A 344 -0.62 -32.08 8.24
C LYS A 344 0.85 -32.14 8.63
N ILE A 345 1.54 -33.26 8.35
CA ILE A 345 2.95 -33.44 8.72
C ILE A 345 3.93 -33.17 7.57
N THR A 346 3.43 -32.81 6.38
CA THR A 346 4.26 -32.49 5.20
C THR A 346 5.13 -31.25 5.41
N GLN A 347 6.18 -31.14 4.61
CA GLN A 347 7.12 -30.02 4.69
C GLN A 347 6.48 -28.72 4.20
N ARG A 348 6.56 -27.67 5.03
CA ARG A 348 6.10 -26.31 4.71
C ARG A 348 6.69 -25.82 3.38
N TYR A 349 5.89 -25.04 2.66
CA TYR A 349 6.40 -24.25 1.55
C TYR A 349 7.24 -23.09 2.08
N THR A 350 8.34 -22.79 1.38
CA THR A 350 9.24 -21.69 1.75
C THR A 350 9.75 -21.03 0.49
N THR A 351 9.75 -19.70 0.48
CA THR A 351 10.52 -18.87 -0.46
C THR A 351 11.40 -17.93 0.33
N SER A 352 12.61 -17.71 -0.17
CA SER A 352 13.57 -16.80 0.44
C SER A 352 14.43 -16.19 -0.64
N LEU A 353 14.54 -14.87 -0.65
CA LEU A 353 15.58 -14.19 -1.39
C LEU A 353 16.90 -14.15 -0.61
N ASN A 354 16.91 -14.47 0.68
CA ASN A 354 18.04 -14.26 1.58
C ASN A 354 18.54 -12.81 1.51
N ASN A 355 17.62 -11.85 1.64
CA ASN A 355 17.92 -10.44 1.69
C ASN A 355 17.98 -9.98 3.17
N PRO A 356 19.14 -9.55 3.69
CA PRO A 356 19.31 -9.17 5.10
C PRO A 356 18.88 -7.73 5.40
N THR A 357 18.34 -7.00 4.43
CA THR A 357 18.04 -5.57 4.60
C THR A 357 16.94 -5.36 5.62
N PRO A 358 17.19 -4.51 6.64
CA PRO A 358 16.16 -4.16 7.60
C PRO A 358 15.17 -3.14 7.01
N PRO A 359 13.94 -3.05 7.54
CA PRO A 359 12.98 -2.01 7.15
C PRO A 359 13.52 -0.59 7.38
N ALA A 360 12.97 0.42 6.70
CA ALA A 360 13.30 1.81 6.98
C ALA A 360 12.93 2.20 8.42
N PRO A 361 13.80 2.96 9.13
CA PRO A 361 13.45 3.50 10.45
C PRO A 361 12.17 4.32 10.41
N ILE A 362 11.55 4.50 11.58
CA ILE A 362 10.41 5.39 11.75
C ILE A 362 10.93 6.73 12.28
N ILE A 363 10.51 7.83 11.67
CA ILE A 363 10.76 9.18 12.17
C ILE A 363 9.43 9.75 12.61
N ARG A 364 9.28 9.94 13.92
CA ARG A 364 8.06 10.48 14.52
C ARG A 364 8.28 11.95 14.85
N VAL A 365 7.57 12.81 14.15
CA VAL A 365 7.56 14.26 14.35
C VAL A 365 6.23 14.82 13.85
N ASN A 366 5.69 15.82 14.54
CA ASN A 366 4.53 16.55 14.03
C ASN A 366 4.93 17.30 12.76
N ARG A 367 4.24 17.01 11.65
CA ARG A 367 4.48 17.66 10.36
C ARG A 367 4.30 19.17 10.46
N THR A 368 3.37 19.63 11.29
CA THR A 368 3.16 21.05 11.62
C THR A 368 3.14 21.24 13.13
N PHE A 369 3.80 22.28 13.64
CA PHE A 369 3.86 22.51 15.09
C PHE A 369 3.96 23.98 15.50
N SER A 370 3.50 24.23 16.73
CA SER A 370 3.62 25.49 17.47
C SER A 370 4.87 25.47 18.35
N GLY A 371 5.68 26.53 18.31
CA GLY A 371 6.85 26.64 19.19
C GLY A 371 7.98 25.63 18.87
N GLU A 372 7.97 24.48 19.56
CA GLU A 372 8.92 23.36 19.39
C GLU A 372 8.17 22.02 19.44
N THR A 373 8.64 21.00 18.72
CA THR A 373 8.05 19.65 18.72
C THR A 373 9.10 18.57 18.99
N PRO A 374 8.78 17.49 19.72
CA PRO A 374 9.68 16.34 19.82
C PRO A 374 9.90 15.69 18.46
N VAL A 375 11.12 15.17 18.26
CA VAL A 375 11.50 14.33 17.14
C VAL A 375 12.05 13.02 17.70
N GLU A 376 11.54 11.90 17.24
CA GLU A 376 12.02 10.57 17.64
C GLU A 376 12.40 9.75 16.40
N ILE A 377 13.57 9.10 16.42
CA ILE A 377 13.93 8.07 15.44
C ILE A 377 13.83 6.70 16.10
N ILE A 378 12.84 5.93 15.66
CA ILE A 378 12.56 4.59 16.16
C ILE A 378 13.21 3.59 15.20
N PRO A 379 14.12 2.75 15.72
CA PRO A 379 14.77 1.73 14.92
C PRO A 379 13.79 0.63 14.54
N THR A 380 13.80 0.26 13.27
CA THR A 380 13.10 -0.92 12.80
C THR A 380 14.02 -2.14 12.86
N GLY A 381 14.04 -2.83 14.01
CA GLY A 381 14.42 -4.25 14.13
C GLY A 381 15.40 -4.51 15.27
N SER A 382 15.93 -5.74 15.37
CA SER A 382 17.01 -6.07 16.32
C SER A 382 18.38 -5.54 15.90
N TYR A 383 18.45 -4.77 14.81
CA TYR A 383 19.69 -4.29 14.23
C TYR A 383 20.19 -3.06 15.01
N ASP A 384 21.34 -3.20 15.67
CA ASP A 384 22.04 -2.14 16.42
C ASP A 384 22.67 -1.06 15.49
N LEU A 385 22.21 -0.95 14.25
CA LEU A 385 22.88 -0.27 13.15
C LEU A 385 22.17 1.04 12.80
N TRP A 386 22.76 2.19 13.15
CA TRP A 386 22.23 3.51 12.78
C TRP A 386 23.34 4.50 12.45
N ARG A 387 23.17 5.21 11.31
CA ARG A 387 23.75 6.53 11.05
C ARG A 387 22.60 7.46 10.66
N TYR A 388 22.52 8.63 11.30
CA TYR A 388 21.78 9.77 10.74
C TYR A 388 22.57 10.25 9.54
N ASP A 389 21.89 10.46 8.42
CA ASP A 389 22.56 11.00 7.25
C ASP A 389 22.52 12.54 7.31
N ARG A 390 21.30 13.12 7.35
CA ARG A 390 21.08 14.58 7.29
C ARG A 390 19.86 15.03 8.11
N TYR A 391 19.96 16.21 8.74
CA TYR A 391 18.84 16.89 9.40
C TYR A 391 19.04 18.41 9.39
N GLU A 392 17.95 19.16 9.55
CA GLU A 392 17.93 20.61 9.67
C GLU A 392 17.02 21.03 10.84
N ASN A 393 17.42 22.04 11.62
CA ASN A 393 16.62 22.63 12.70
C ASN A 393 16.10 21.66 13.79
N VAL A 394 16.91 20.63 14.11
CA VAL A 394 16.69 19.71 15.25
C VAL A 394 17.83 19.80 16.26
N LYS A 395 17.49 19.93 17.55
CA LYS A 395 18.43 19.80 18.67
C LYS A 395 18.36 18.38 19.25
N TRP A 396 19.36 17.55 18.98
CA TRP A 396 19.42 16.18 19.46
C TRP A 396 19.89 16.02 20.90
N LYS A 397 19.41 14.98 21.57
CA LYS A 397 19.84 14.53 22.89
C LYS A 397 20.50 13.16 22.76
N LYS A 398 21.70 13.01 23.34
CA LYS A 398 22.39 11.73 23.44
C LYS A 398 21.79 10.87 24.55
N ASP A 399 21.46 9.64 24.23
CA ASP A 399 21.07 8.63 25.22
C ASP A 399 22.29 8.11 25.99
N ARG A 400 22.06 7.20 26.95
CA ARG A 400 23.14 6.60 27.78
C ARG A 400 24.20 5.84 26.99
N LYS A 401 23.91 5.46 25.74
CA LYS A 401 24.85 4.81 24.80
C LYS A 401 25.45 5.81 23.81
N GLY A 402 25.22 7.11 23.99
CA GLY A 402 25.72 8.17 23.12
C GLY A 402 24.92 8.37 21.82
N ARG A 403 23.74 7.74 21.69
CA ARG A 403 22.93 7.75 20.46
C ARG A 403 21.93 8.90 20.46
N GLU A 404 21.75 9.56 19.32
CA GLU A 404 20.92 10.76 19.17
C GLU A 404 19.50 10.46 18.68
N ARG A 405 18.74 9.62 19.40
CA ARG A 405 17.40 9.17 18.96
C ARG A 405 16.25 10.12 19.24
N MET A 406 16.44 11.00 20.23
CA MET A 406 15.43 11.93 20.70
C MET A 406 15.94 13.34 20.51
N GLY A 407 15.15 14.18 19.86
CA GLY A 407 15.48 15.55 19.56
C GLY A 407 14.28 16.48 19.73
N THR A 408 14.51 17.74 19.44
CA THR A 408 13.48 18.78 19.46
C THR A 408 13.66 19.65 18.22
N ALA A 409 12.66 19.64 17.34
CA ALA A 409 12.57 20.55 16.21
C ALA A 409 12.07 21.91 16.71
N PHE A 410 12.72 22.99 16.26
CA PHE A 410 12.46 24.34 16.76
C PHE A 410 12.14 25.37 15.67
N ASP A 411 12.27 24.97 14.40
CA ASP A 411 11.97 25.75 13.20
C ASP A 411 11.63 24.81 12.04
N ASN A 412 11.28 25.34 10.87
CA ASN A 412 11.07 24.57 9.64
C ASN A 412 12.30 23.70 9.35
N GLY A 413 12.13 22.45 8.95
CA GLY A 413 13.28 21.60 8.68
C GLY A 413 12.90 20.19 8.27
N PHE A 414 13.89 19.31 8.33
CA PHE A 414 13.72 17.91 7.97
C PHE A 414 14.65 16.99 8.77
N VAL A 415 14.32 15.71 8.79
CA VAL A 415 15.20 14.62 9.24
C VAL A 415 15.17 13.50 8.22
N THR A 416 16.34 12.93 7.93
CA THR A 416 16.49 11.69 7.16
C THR A 416 17.14 10.62 8.02
N ALA A 417 16.62 9.39 7.94
CA ALA A 417 17.15 8.23 8.65
C ALA A 417 17.27 7.06 7.69
N ILE A 418 18.44 6.43 7.69
CA ILE A 418 18.78 5.34 6.77
C ILE A 418 19.14 4.08 7.54
N THR A 419 18.82 2.94 6.95
CA THR A 419 19.36 1.65 7.37
C THR A 419 20.79 1.47 6.83
N PRO A 420 21.80 1.11 7.65
CA PRO A 420 23.16 0.89 7.17
C PRO A 420 23.27 -0.27 6.16
N HIS A 421 24.13 -0.09 5.16
CA HIS A 421 24.03 -0.74 3.85
C HIS A 421 25.18 -1.70 3.47
N PHE A 422 24.91 -2.65 2.56
CA PHE A 422 25.89 -3.57 1.92
C PHE A 422 25.80 -3.65 0.37
N GLY A 423 25.25 -2.65 -0.36
CA GLY A 423 25.33 -2.58 -1.84
C GLY A 423 23.99 -2.24 -2.52
N TYR A 424 23.96 -1.12 -3.27
CA TYR A 424 22.84 -0.42 -3.96
C TYR A 424 21.38 -0.69 -3.52
N GLY A 425 20.77 0.29 -2.83
CA GLY A 425 19.36 0.31 -2.42
C GLY A 425 19.22 0.71 -0.95
N ASN A 426 18.65 1.88 -0.67
CA ASN A 426 18.55 2.40 0.70
C ASN A 426 17.11 2.27 1.17
N HIS A 427 16.87 1.79 2.39
CA HIS A 427 15.57 2.02 3.04
C HIS A 427 15.67 3.34 3.81
N ILE A 428 15.18 4.41 3.21
CA ILE A 428 15.30 5.80 3.71
C ILE A 428 13.94 6.29 4.20
N ALA A 429 13.87 6.68 5.47
CA ALA A 429 12.77 7.49 5.95
C ALA A 429 13.16 8.97 5.92
N LYS A 430 12.23 9.81 5.45
CA LYS A 430 12.36 11.26 5.47
C LYS A 430 11.13 11.86 6.11
N ALA A 431 11.34 12.78 7.04
CA ALA A 431 10.30 13.60 7.63
C ALA A 431 10.62 15.07 7.41
N VAL A 432 9.66 15.84 6.93
CA VAL A 432 9.67 17.30 6.82
C VAL A 432 8.73 17.85 7.89
N PHE A 433 9.09 18.96 8.50
CA PHE A 433 8.25 19.63 9.49
C PHE A 433 8.29 21.14 9.31
N THR A 434 7.13 21.75 9.49
CA THR A 434 6.89 23.18 9.37
C THR A 434 6.46 23.75 10.71
N LYS A 435 7.13 24.80 11.14
CA LYS A 435 6.72 25.60 12.29
C LYS A 435 5.62 26.56 11.83
N ARG A 436 4.41 26.31 12.31
CA ARG A 436 3.27 27.15 12.00
C ARG A 436 3.42 28.51 12.66
N ASP A 437 2.97 29.57 11.98
CA ASP A 437 2.70 30.84 12.63
C ASP A 437 1.40 30.70 13.44
N ASP A 438 1.53 30.55 14.76
CA ASP A 438 0.38 30.43 15.67
C ASP A 438 -0.49 31.67 15.74
N ASN A 439 -0.12 32.72 15.01
CA ASN A 439 -0.90 33.91 14.93
C ASN A 439 -2.25 33.73 14.22
N TYR A 440 -2.46 32.69 13.40
CA TYR A 440 -3.74 32.49 12.71
C TYR A 440 -4.37 31.11 12.89
N SER A 441 -5.70 31.10 12.86
CA SER A 441 -6.56 29.90 12.90
C SER A 441 -7.62 29.99 11.83
N ALA A 442 -8.05 28.86 11.28
CA ALA A 442 -9.03 28.79 10.21
C ALA A 442 -10.26 27.97 10.62
N ARG A 443 -11.44 28.38 10.11
CA ARG A 443 -12.71 27.65 10.29
C ARG A 443 -13.63 27.81 9.08
N TRP A 444 -14.35 26.76 8.74
CA TRP A 444 -15.45 26.83 7.77
C TRP A 444 -16.68 27.47 8.41
N ILE A 445 -17.18 28.56 7.80
CA ILE A 445 -18.43 29.23 8.17
C ILE A 445 -19.61 28.64 7.38
N GLN A 446 -19.34 28.24 6.15
CA GLN A 446 -20.26 27.59 5.22
C GLN A 446 -19.47 26.58 4.39
N GLY A 447 -20.15 25.54 3.92
CA GLY A 447 -19.56 24.46 3.14
C GLY A 447 -19.02 23.36 4.03
N THR A 448 -19.29 22.11 3.67
CA THR A 448 -18.86 20.94 4.44
C THR A 448 -17.71 20.23 3.74
N PRO A 449 -16.48 20.26 4.28
CA PRO A 449 -15.40 19.42 3.80
C PRO A 449 -15.80 17.96 3.80
N THR A 450 -15.56 17.29 2.67
CA THR A 450 -15.84 15.86 2.56
C THR A 450 -14.88 15.06 3.45
N ALA A 451 -15.37 14.01 4.09
CA ALA A 451 -14.55 13.16 4.95
C ALA A 451 -13.36 12.53 4.22
N GLN A 452 -13.48 12.35 2.89
CA GLN A 452 -12.45 11.79 2.02
C GLN A 452 -11.30 12.77 1.76
N TYR A 453 -11.57 14.08 1.75
CA TYR A 453 -10.62 15.14 1.38
C TYR A 453 -10.65 16.25 2.42
N THR A 454 -10.26 15.94 3.66
CA THR A 454 -10.25 16.95 4.72
C THR A 454 -8.92 17.64 4.90
N ALA A 455 -7.81 17.01 4.51
CA ALA A 455 -6.44 17.37 4.90
C ALA A 455 -6.23 17.60 6.42
N GLY A 456 -7.15 17.16 7.28
CA GLY A 456 -7.14 17.48 8.72
C GLY A 456 -8.06 18.64 9.14
N GLY A 457 -8.91 19.14 8.24
CA GLY A 457 -9.93 20.15 8.48
C GLY A 457 -9.49 21.56 8.07
N ALA A 458 -10.21 22.59 8.54
CA ALA A 458 -9.96 23.99 8.13
C ALA A 458 -8.52 24.47 8.41
N GLY A 459 -7.87 23.93 9.45
CA GLY A 459 -6.50 24.28 9.79
C GLY A 459 -5.49 23.96 8.70
N ALA A 460 -5.76 22.97 7.85
CA ALA A 460 -4.88 22.59 6.74
C ALA A 460 -4.73 23.71 5.71
N ALA A 461 -5.74 24.56 5.55
CA ALA A 461 -5.67 25.71 4.64
C ALA A 461 -4.63 26.77 5.05
N VAL A 462 -4.01 26.67 6.23
CA VAL A 462 -3.05 27.64 6.77
C VAL A 462 -1.90 26.97 7.53
N ASP A 463 -1.60 25.71 7.22
CA ASP A 463 -0.67 24.89 8.00
C ASP A 463 0.79 24.92 7.49
N GLY A 464 1.05 25.56 6.34
CA GLY A 464 2.38 25.62 5.74
C GLY A 464 2.73 24.43 4.85
N ILE A 465 1.76 23.57 4.53
CA ILE A 465 1.95 22.41 3.65
C ILE A 465 1.17 22.66 2.35
N GLU A 466 1.89 22.75 1.24
CA GLU A 466 1.27 22.82 -0.07
C GLU A 466 0.99 21.43 -0.67
N GLY A 467 -0.23 21.24 -1.16
CA GLY A 467 -0.62 20.12 -2.02
C GLY A 467 -0.07 20.24 -3.43
N ASP A 468 0.16 19.09 -4.08
CA ASP A 468 0.60 19.02 -5.48
C ASP A 468 -0.59 18.75 -6.43
N THR A 469 -0.30 18.58 -7.73
CA THR A 469 -1.34 18.29 -8.74
C THR A 469 -1.95 16.90 -8.61
N ASP A 470 -1.28 15.96 -7.93
CA ASP A 470 -1.82 14.63 -7.66
C ASP A 470 -2.53 14.61 -6.30
N TRP A 471 -3.78 15.06 -6.32
CA TRP A 471 -4.61 15.15 -5.12
C TRP A 471 -4.74 13.84 -4.32
N ARG A 472 -4.46 12.69 -4.93
CA ARG A 472 -4.50 11.37 -4.29
C ARG A 472 -3.42 11.22 -3.21
N LYS A 473 -2.35 12.02 -3.27
CA LYS A 473 -1.30 12.11 -2.24
C LYS A 473 -1.77 12.83 -0.97
N GLY A 474 -2.93 13.49 -1.01
CA GLY A 474 -3.52 14.22 0.11
C GLY A 474 -3.24 15.72 0.07
N HIS A 475 -3.35 16.37 1.23
CA HIS A 475 -3.11 17.82 1.44
C HIS A 475 -4.13 18.79 0.85
N TRP A 476 -5.19 18.30 0.23
CA TRP A 476 -6.28 19.13 -0.25
C TRP A 476 -7.53 19.03 0.62
N ILE A 477 -8.21 20.17 0.80
CA ILE A 477 -9.56 20.22 1.35
C ILE A 477 -10.56 20.25 0.19
N GLY A 478 -11.37 19.20 0.06
CA GLY A 478 -12.38 19.05 -0.99
C GLY A 478 -13.80 19.27 -0.47
N ILE A 479 -14.56 20.14 -1.13
CA ILE A 479 -15.98 20.41 -0.87
C ILE A 479 -16.77 20.09 -2.15
N GLN A 480 -17.89 19.37 -2.03
CA GLN A 480 -18.67 18.90 -3.18
C GLN A 480 -20.06 19.54 -3.21
N GLY A 481 -20.44 20.10 -4.36
CA GLY A 481 -21.81 20.57 -4.63
C GLY A 481 -22.32 21.72 -3.76
N GLU A 482 -21.47 22.32 -2.92
CA GLU A 482 -21.80 23.41 -2.01
C GLU A 482 -20.87 24.60 -2.23
N ASP A 483 -21.40 25.81 -2.14
CA ASP A 483 -20.58 27.01 -1.92
C ASP A 483 -19.97 26.97 -0.51
N ALA A 484 -18.81 27.58 -0.32
CA ALA A 484 -18.15 27.60 0.97
C ALA A 484 -17.57 28.95 1.36
N VAL A 485 -17.41 29.15 2.66
CA VAL A 485 -16.78 30.35 3.22
C VAL A 485 -15.77 29.92 4.29
N LEU A 486 -14.49 30.19 4.03
CA LEU A 486 -13.40 29.98 4.99
C LEU A 486 -13.12 31.30 5.72
N GLU A 487 -13.16 31.30 7.06
CA GLU A 487 -12.74 32.43 7.88
C GLU A 487 -11.41 32.12 8.56
N ILE A 488 -10.42 32.99 8.34
CA ILE A 488 -9.13 32.96 9.03
C ILE A 488 -9.11 34.12 10.04
N SER A 489 -8.81 33.81 11.30
CA SER A 489 -8.72 34.79 12.38
C SER A 489 -7.27 34.91 12.86
N LEU A 490 -6.77 36.14 12.96
CA LEU A 490 -5.46 36.44 13.48
C LEU A 490 -5.56 36.85 14.96
N GLU A 491 -4.84 36.18 15.85
CA GLU A 491 -4.78 36.53 17.28
C GLU A 491 -4.15 37.90 17.50
N LYS A 492 -3.07 38.19 16.79
CA LYS A 492 -2.43 39.51 16.72
C LYS A 492 -2.55 40.02 15.29
N PRO A 493 -3.19 41.18 15.09
CA PRO A 493 -3.29 41.77 13.76
C PRO A 493 -1.92 41.89 13.08
N LYS A 494 -1.84 41.50 11.80
CA LYS A 494 -0.59 41.45 11.02
C LYS A 494 -0.69 42.41 9.83
N SER A 495 0.38 43.15 9.54
CA SER A 495 0.49 43.86 8.26
C SER A 495 0.66 42.84 7.14
N VAL A 496 -0.26 42.87 6.17
CA VAL A 496 -0.31 41.95 5.03
C VAL A 496 -0.33 42.80 3.77
N HIS A 497 0.49 42.45 2.78
CA HIS A 497 0.55 43.07 1.47
C HIS A 497 -0.17 42.21 0.43
N SER A 498 -0.08 40.89 0.56
CA SER A 498 -0.80 39.96 -0.31
C SER A 498 -1.36 38.77 0.46
N ILE A 499 -2.52 38.31 0.00
CA ILE A 499 -3.15 37.07 0.41
C ILE A 499 -3.19 36.19 -0.83
N SER A 500 -2.60 35.00 -0.80
CA SER A 500 -2.75 34.04 -1.90
C SER A 500 -3.66 32.89 -1.48
N VAL A 501 -4.51 32.42 -2.40
CA VAL A 501 -5.39 31.27 -2.19
C VAL A 501 -5.06 30.21 -3.21
N GLY A 502 -4.56 29.06 -2.76
CA GLY A 502 -4.31 27.92 -3.64
C GLY A 502 -5.57 27.10 -3.94
N VAL A 503 -5.77 26.75 -5.21
CA VAL A 503 -6.87 25.90 -5.68
C VAL A 503 -6.36 24.88 -6.68
N LEU A 504 -7.03 23.73 -6.77
CA LEU A 504 -6.73 22.67 -7.73
C LEU A 504 -7.87 22.48 -8.72
N LYS A 505 -7.51 22.18 -9.96
CA LYS A 505 -8.39 21.64 -10.99
C LYS A 505 -7.86 20.31 -11.47
N ASP A 506 -8.72 19.30 -11.50
CA ASP A 506 -8.53 18.03 -12.20
C ASP A 506 -9.92 17.52 -12.58
N ILE A 507 -10.44 18.01 -13.70
CA ILE A 507 -11.85 17.81 -14.05
C ILE A 507 -12.19 16.34 -14.28
N ARG A 508 -11.21 15.51 -14.70
CA ARG A 508 -11.38 14.07 -14.88
C ARG A 508 -11.73 13.38 -13.56
N ALA A 509 -11.20 13.90 -12.45
CA ALA A 509 -11.51 13.50 -11.09
C ALA A 509 -12.68 14.28 -10.47
N TRP A 510 -13.46 15.00 -11.29
CA TRP A 510 -14.61 15.81 -10.89
C TRP A 510 -14.23 17.07 -10.08
N ILE A 511 -12.94 17.42 -10.04
CA ILE A 511 -12.40 18.58 -9.33
C ILE A 511 -12.37 19.77 -10.29
N ALA A 512 -13.38 20.63 -10.18
CA ALA A 512 -13.50 21.87 -10.93
C ALA A 512 -12.81 23.02 -10.18
N LEU A 513 -12.46 24.09 -10.91
CA LEU A 513 -12.23 25.37 -10.25
C LEU A 513 -13.56 25.90 -9.70
N PRO A 514 -13.57 26.61 -8.56
CA PRO A 514 -14.74 27.40 -8.17
C PRO A 514 -15.13 28.36 -9.31
N ASN A 515 -16.43 28.62 -9.50
CA ASN A 515 -16.89 29.65 -10.45
C ASN A 515 -16.36 31.03 -10.07
N ASN A 516 -16.22 31.28 -8.78
CA ASN A 516 -15.70 32.51 -8.24
C ASN A 516 -14.97 32.26 -6.93
N VAL A 517 -13.83 32.92 -6.73
CA VAL A 517 -13.13 33.01 -5.45
C VAL A 517 -13.05 34.48 -5.08
N ALA A 518 -13.61 34.88 -3.94
CA ALA A 518 -13.58 36.26 -3.48
C ALA A 518 -12.97 36.38 -2.09
N VAL A 519 -12.17 37.41 -1.86
CA VAL A 519 -11.49 37.65 -0.59
C VAL A 519 -11.92 38.99 0.00
N GLU A 520 -12.27 38.96 1.28
CA GLU A 520 -12.52 40.14 2.10
C GLU A 520 -11.70 40.07 3.39
N VAL A 521 -11.32 41.24 3.91
CA VAL A 521 -10.54 41.37 5.14
C VAL A 521 -11.22 42.30 6.11
N ARG A 522 -10.98 42.06 7.40
CA ARG A 522 -11.34 42.98 8.46
C ARG A 522 -10.08 43.53 9.10
N TYR A 523 -9.86 44.83 8.97
CA TYR A 523 -8.71 45.49 9.56
C TYR A 523 -8.86 45.65 11.08
N GLN A 524 -7.75 45.91 11.75
CA GLN A 524 -7.72 46.17 13.19
C GLN A 524 -8.62 47.36 13.54
N ASP A 525 -9.41 47.21 14.61
CA ASP A 525 -10.33 48.22 15.13
C ASP A 525 -11.45 48.66 14.16
N GLU A 526 -11.66 47.90 13.07
CA GLU A 526 -12.78 48.06 12.14
C GLU A 526 -13.79 46.93 12.32
N GLU A 527 -15.08 47.27 12.28
CA GLU A 527 -16.17 46.28 12.35
C GLU A 527 -16.60 45.77 10.97
N GLU A 528 -16.44 46.59 9.94
CA GLU A 528 -16.85 46.32 8.56
C GLU A 528 -15.83 45.45 7.81
N TRP A 529 -16.32 44.65 6.87
CA TRP A 529 -15.47 43.88 5.96
C TRP A 529 -15.12 44.72 4.72
N THR A 530 -13.85 44.70 4.34
CA THR A 530 -13.34 45.35 3.13
C THR A 530 -13.03 44.28 2.09
N ALA A 531 -13.69 44.35 0.93
CA ALA A 531 -13.41 43.46 -0.19
C ALA A 531 -12.04 43.78 -0.81
N LEU A 532 -11.20 42.77 -0.99
CA LEU A 532 -9.93 42.88 -1.73
C LEU A 532 -10.10 42.62 -3.22
N GLY A 533 -11.00 41.70 -3.59
CA GLY A 533 -11.30 41.38 -4.97
C GLY A 533 -11.88 39.99 -5.15
N SER A 534 -12.12 39.62 -6.42
CA SER A 534 -12.60 38.30 -6.80
C SER A 534 -12.02 37.84 -8.14
N VAL A 535 -11.78 36.54 -8.26
CA VAL A 535 -11.36 35.88 -9.49
C VAL A 535 -12.49 34.97 -9.98
N ASN A 536 -12.96 35.20 -11.20
CA ASN A 536 -14.06 34.45 -11.82
C ASN A 536 -13.53 33.47 -12.88
N PHE A 537 -14.01 32.23 -12.81
CA PHE A 537 -13.66 31.14 -13.70
C PHE A 537 -14.86 30.56 -14.47
N GLU A 538 -16.05 31.17 -14.43
CA GLU A 538 -17.31 30.60 -14.94
C GLU A 538 -17.18 29.87 -16.31
N TYR A 539 -16.48 30.46 -17.27
CA TYR A 539 -16.29 29.88 -18.61
C TYR A 539 -15.27 28.74 -18.70
N ARG A 540 -14.41 28.58 -17.70
CA ARG A 540 -13.33 27.58 -17.64
C ARG A 540 -13.46 26.62 -16.46
N ALA A 541 -14.35 26.88 -15.51
CA ALA A 541 -14.48 26.10 -14.27
C ALA A 541 -14.66 24.61 -14.58
N LEU A 542 -15.54 24.34 -15.56
CA LEU A 542 -15.88 23.01 -16.03
C LEU A 542 -15.26 22.65 -17.39
N PHE A 543 -14.36 23.48 -17.94
CA PHE A 543 -13.75 23.26 -19.26
C PHE A 543 -12.23 23.41 -19.18
N GLU A 544 -11.48 22.30 -19.16
CA GLU A 544 -10.03 22.10 -19.45
C GLU A 544 -9.66 20.72 -18.90
N GLU A 545 -8.88 19.91 -19.62
CA GLU A 545 -8.67 18.50 -19.26
C GLU A 545 -7.41 18.24 -18.41
N GLU A 546 -6.40 19.11 -18.46
CA GLU A 546 -5.14 18.89 -17.74
C GLU A 546 -5.24 19.32 -16.27
N PRO A 547 -4.70 18.53 -15.32
CA PRO A 547 -4.60 18.92 -13.93
C PRO A 547 -3.74 20.19 -13.75
N VAL A 548 -4.23 21.16 -12.99
CA VAL A 548 -3.50 22.40 -12.71
C VAL A 548 -3.76 22.90 -11.29
N ARG A 549 -2.68 23.25 -10.59
CA ARG A 549 -2.70 24.02 -9.35
C ARG A 549 -2.57 25.51 -9.67
N LEU A 550 -3.45 26.33 -9.12
CA LEU A 550 -3.42 27.79 -9.25
C LEU A 550 -3.22 28.42 -7.87
N SER A 551 -2.44 29.50 -7.81
CA SER A 551 -2.30 30.36 -6.63
C SER A 551 -2.91 31.72 -6.99
N LEU A 552 -3.96 32.13 -6.28
CA LEU A 552 -4.76 33.32 -6.59
C LEU A 552 -4.36 34.48 -5.67
N PRO A 553 -3.59 35.47 -6.16
CA PRO A 553 -3.13 36.59 -5.32
C PRO A 553 -4.18 37.69 -5.20
N TYR A 554 -4.31 38.24 -3.99
CA TYR A 554 -5.13 39.40 -3.65
C TYR A 554 -4.28 40.41 -2.90
N GLU A 555 -4.07 41.59 -3.49
CA GLU A 555 -3.23 42.63 -2.91
C GLU A 555 -4.02 43.57 -2.00
N THR A 556 -3.36 44.05 -0.93
CA THR A 556 -3.88 45.10 -0.04
C THR A 556 -2.79 46.13 0.21
N ASN A 557 -3.12 47.41 0.01
CA ASN A 557 -2.23 48.55 0.30
C ASN A 557 -2.56 49.24 1.62
N SER A 558 -3.39 48.63 2.47
CA SER A 558 -3.77 49.22 3.74
C SER A 558 -2.58 49.27 4.70
N SER A 559 -2.39 50.42 5.36
CA SER A 559 -1.44 50.56 6.46
C SER A 559 -1.97 49.98 7.78
N ILE A 560 -3.26 49.63 7.84
CA ILE A 560 -3.89 49.07 9.04
C ILE A 560 -3.70 47.55 9.00
N PRO A 561 -3.21 46.93 10.09
CA PRO A 561 -3.05 45.48 10.16
C PRO A 561 -4.36 44.71 9.96
N VAL A 562 -4.30 43.55 9.30
CA VAL A 562 -5.43 42.64 9.11
C VAL A 562 -5.69 41.85 10.40
N SER A 563 -6.95 41.76 10.83
CA SER A 563 -7.38 40.97 11.99
C SER A 563 -8.13 39.68 11.60
N LYS A 564 -8.86 39.70 10.48
CA LYS A 564 -9.57 38.54 9.93
C LYS A 564 -9.60 38.57 8.42
N ILE A 565 -9.76 37.39 7.82
CA ILE A 565 -9.89 37.18 6.40
C ILE A 565 -11.08 36.25 6.18
N ARG A 566 -11.88 36.51 5.15
CA ARG A 566 -12.88 35.58 4.64
C ARG A 566 -12.66 35.33 3.16
N ILE A 567 -12.75 34.07 2.79
CA ILE A 567 -12.62 33.61 1.42
C ILE A 567 -13.92 32.90 1.06
N HIS A 568 -14.57 33.40 0.02
CA HIS A 568 -15.83 32.89 -0.49
C HIS A 568 -15.55 32.08 -1.76
N PHE A 569 -16.05 30.86 -1.81
CA PHE A 569 -15.93 29.95 -2.93
C PHE A 569 -17.33 29.65 -3.47
N GLU A 570 -17.54 29.94 -4.75
CA GLU A 570 -18.77 29.58 -5.47
C GLU A 570 -18.53 28.28 -6.24
N ASN A 571 -19.31 27.23 -5.97
CA ASN A 571 -19.16 25.93 -6.62
C ASN A 571 -19.44 26.04 -8.13
N ALA A 572 -18.76 25.23 -8.93
CA ALA A 572 -18.94 25.22 -10.38
C ALA A 572 -20.29 24.63 -10.83
N GLY A 573 -20.97 23.88 -9.94
CA GLY A 573 -22.22 23.20 -10.20
C GLY A 573 -22.01 21.74 -10.65
N GLU A 574 -22.96 21.26 -11.45
CA GLU A 574 -22.94 19.89 -12.00
C GLU A 574 -21.97 19.77 -13.17
N LEU A 575 -21.35 18.60 -13.29
CA LEU A 575 -20.50 18.24 -14.41
C LEU A 575 -21.29 18.25 -15.73
N MET A 576 -20.68 18.82 -16.77
CA MET A 576 -21.36 19.03 -18.05
C MET A 576 -21.47 17.75 -18.89
N PHE A 577 -22.34 17.78 -19.90
CA PHE A 577 -22.69 16.64 -20.75
C PHE A 577 -21.53 15.90 -21.42
N TRP A 578 -20.38 16.55 -21.61
CA TRP A 578 -19.19 15.93 -22.23
C TRP A 578 -18.42 15.05 -21.25
N HIS A 579 -18.60 15.27 -19.94
CA HIS A 579 -17.86 14.59 -18.90
C HIS A 579 -18.49 13.21 -18.59
N PRO A 580 -17.73 12.13 -18.35
CA PRO A 580 -18.30 10.81 -18.04
C PRO A 580 -19.22 10.79 -16.81
N GLY A 581 -18.97 11.68 -15.84
CA GLY A 581 -19.80 11.92 -14.66
C GLY A 581 -20.86 13.00 -14.84
N ALA A 582 -21.32 13.30 -16.05
CA ALA A 582 -22.31 14.35 -16.32
C ALA A 582 -23.54 14.27 -15.39
N GLY A 583 -23.98 15.43 -14.88
CA GLY A 583 -25.12 15.55 -13.97
C GLY A 583 -24.82 15.27 -12.49
N TYR A 584 -23.61 14.83 -12.15
CA TYR A 584 -23.17 14.77 -10.75
C TYR A 584 -22.52 16.09 -10.31
N PRO A 585 -22.61 16.46 -9.01
CA PRO A 585 -21.99 17.68 -8.50
C PRO A 585 -20.46 17.60 -8.51
N SER A 586 -19.85 18.71 -8.91
CA SER A 586 -18.39 18.88 -8.89
C SER A 586 -17.84 19.12 -7.47
N TYR A 587 -16.59 18.75 -7.28
CA TYR A 587 -15.77 19.21 -6.16
C TYR A 587 -15.06 20.51 -6.55
N PHE A 588 -14.71 21.33 -5.56
CA PHE A 588 -13.53 22.19 -5.65
C PHE A 588 -12.58 21.89 -4.51
N PHE A 589 -11.29 22.07 -4.78
CA PHE A 589 -10.20 21.76 -3.85
C PHE A 589 -9.44 23.04 -3.51
N VAL A 590 -9.19 23.26 -2.23
CA VAL A 590 -8.45 24.42 -1.71
C VAL A 590 -7.30 23.99 -0.81
N ASP A 591 -6.15 24.61 -1.05
CA ASP A 591 -4.91 24.57 -0.29
C ASP A 591 -3.81 25.35 -1.05
N GLU A 592 -2.96 26.23 -0.51
CA GLU A 592 -2.81 26.77 0.86
C GLU A 592 -3.19 28.28 0.81
N VAL A 593 -3.61 28.86 1.95
CA VAL A 593 -3.78 30.31 2.09
C VAL A 593 -2.55 30.93 2.75
N THR A 594 -1.78 31.71 1.99
CA THR A 594 -0.54 32.35 2.44
C THR A 594 -0.71 33.86 2.64
N LEU A 595 -0.03 34.41 3.66
CA LEU A 595 -0.09 35.83 4.05
C LEU A 595 1.32 36.45 4.04
N GLU A 596 1.62 37.27 3.03
CA GLU A 596 2.91 37.95 2.84
C GLU A 596 2.93 39.40 3.32
#